data_AF-A0A5K0WBW7-F1
#
_entry.id   AF-A0A5K0WBW7-F1
#
_cell.length_a   1.000
_cell.length_b   1.000
_cell.length_c   1.000
_cell.angle_alpha   90.00
_cell.angle_beta   90.00
_cell.angle_gamma   90.00
#
_symmetry.space_group_name_H-M   'P 1'
#
loop_
_entity.id
_entity.type
_entity.pdbx_description
1 polymer ?
#
loop_
_entity_poly.entity_id
_entity_poly.type
_entity_poly.pdbx_seq_one_letter_code
_entity_poly.pdbx_strand_id
1 'polypeptide(L)' 'VFQYSVEVVDLKGKSFVDAEWMAYIGAYRSLRVLNLAECKGINNSSLWSIT' A
#
# COMPACT_ATOMS: atom_id res chain seq x y z
N VAL A 1 2.37 -15.42 -9.28
CA VAL A 1 2.46 -14.60 -10.51
C VAL A 1 2.15 -13.13 -10.23
N PHE A 2 0.96 -12.79 -9.69
CA PHE A 2 0.54 -11.40 -9.45
C PHE A 2 1.48 -10.54 -8.59
N GLN A 3 2.11 -11.11 -7.56
CA GLN A 3 3.01 -10.33 -6.68
C GLN A 3 4.28 -9.80 -7.37
N TYR A 4 4.57 -10.28 -8.58
CA TYR A 4 5.73 -9.89 -9.38
C TYR A 4 5.37 -9.02 -10.60
N SER A 5 4.08 -8.80 -10.86
CA SER A 5 3.61 -8.04 -12.02
C SER A 5 3.12 -6.63 -11.68
N VAL A 6 2.75 -6.40 -10.42
CA VAL A 6 2.20 -5.11 -9.98
C VAL A 6 3.35 -4.19 -9.60
N GLU A 7 3.56 -3.14 -10.41
CA GLU A 7 4.57 -2.12 -10.15
C GLU A 7 4.00 -0.81 -9.58
N VAL A 8 2.73 -0.52 -9.86
CA VAL A 8 2.08 0.73 -9.46
C VAL A 8 0.75 0.41 -8.79
N VAL A 9 0.54 0.97 -7.59
CA VAL A 9 -0.74 0.89 -6.87
C VAL A 9 -1.15 2.30 -6.44
N ASP A 10 -2.33 2.73 -6.89
CA ASP A 10 -2.93 4.01 -6.50
C ASP A 10 -4.15 3.80 -5.60
N LEU A 11 -4.04 4.25 -4.36
CA LEU A 11 -5.08 4.18 -3.33
C LEU A 11 -5.52 5.57 -2.86
N LYS A 12 -5.20 6.62 -3.64
CA LYS A 12 -5.48 8.00 -3.25
C LYS A 12 -6.94 8.20 -2.81
N GLY A 13 -7.10 8.83 -1.64
CA GLY A 13 -8.40 9.22 -1.08
C GLY A 13 -9.29 8.06 -0.65
N LYS A 14 -8.80 6.81 -0.64
CA LYS A 14 -9.58 5.65 -0.22
C LYS A 14 -9.66 5.61 1.30
N SER A 15 -10.87 5.81 1.83
CA SER A 15 -11.13 5.88 3.27
C SER A 15 -11.06 4.53 4.00
N PHE A 16 -11.15 3.41 3.27
CA PHE A 16 -11.06 2.05 3.81
C PHE A 16 -9.62 1.52 3.88
N VAL A 17 -8.63 2.31 3.44
CA VAL A 17 -7.22 1.90 3.41
C VAL A 17 -6.60 2.21 4.77
N ASP A 18 -6.14 1.15 5.43
CA ASP A 18 -5.58 1.16 6.78
C ASP A 18 -4.32 0.27 6.87
N ALA A 19 -3.89 -0.06 8.09
CA ALA A 19 -2.72 -0.89 8.33
C ALA A 19 -2.85 -2.32 7.77
N GLU A 20 -4.05 -2.91 7.75
CA GLU A 20 -4.24 -4.27 7.24
C GLU A 20 -3.97 -4.31 5.74
N TRP A 21 -4.39 -3.26 5.01
CA TRP A 21 -4.08 -3.12 3.59
C TRP A 21 -2.57 -3.09 3.31
N MET A 22 -1.78 -2.46 4.18
CA MET A 22 -0.32 -2.36 4.00
C MET A 22 0.37 -3.73 4.13
N ALA A 23 -0.16 -4.64 4.94
CA ALA A 23 0.34 -6.02 5.03
C ALA A 23 0.21 -6.77 3.69
N TYR A 24 -0.90 -6.57 2.97
CA TYR A 24 -1.08 -7.17 1.65
C TYR A 24 -0.21 -6.52 0.58
N ILE A 25 -0.14 -5.18 0.59
CA ILE A 25 0.67 -4.40 -0.36
C ILE A 25 2.16 -4.73 -0.21
N GLY A 26 2.65 -4.93 1.02
CA GLY A 26 4.04 -5.29 1.30
C GLY A 26 4.49 -6.63 0.71
N ALA A 27 3.54 -7.50 0.34
CA ALA A 27 3.84 -8.75 -0.35
C ALA A 27 4.19 -8.57 -1.84
N TYR A 28 3.96 -7.38 -2.43
CA TYR A 28 4.27 -7.11 -3.84
C TYR A 28 5.76 -6.81 -4.04
N ARG A 29 6.49 -7.80 -4.58
CA ARG A 29 7.95 -7.76 -4.77
C ARG A 29 8.39 -6.78 -5.87
N SER A 30 7.52 -6.52 -6.84
CA SER A 30 7.81 -5.61 -7.96
C SER A 30 7.22 -4.21 -7.77
N LEU A 31 6.62 -3.91 -6.61
CA LEU A 31 6.00 -2.61 -6.36
C LEU A 31 7.05 -1.51 -6.34
N ARG A 32 6.85 -0.46 -7.15
CA ARG A 32 7.74 0.70 -7.29
C ARG A 32 7.07 1.99 -6.83
N VAL A 33 5.76 2.11 -7.07
CA VAL A 33 4.99 3.31 -6.75
C VAL A 33 3.75 2.91 -5.96
N LEU A 34 3.61 3.49 -4.77
CA LEU A 34 2.44 3.37 -3.93
C LEU A 34 1.92 4.77 -3.59
N ASN A 35 0.75 5.13 -4.10
CA ASN A 35 0.13 6.42 -3.82
C ASN A 35 -0.90 6.29 -2.70
N LEU A 36 -0.60 6.89 -1.54
CA LEU A 36 -1.46 6.93 -0.35
C LEU A 36 -1.97 8.34 -0.04
N ALA A 37 -1.91 9.25 -1.00
CA ALA A 37 -2.34 10.63 -0.77
C ALA A 37 -3.80 10.68 -0.29
N GLU A 38 -4.09 11.54 0.67
CA GLU A 38 -5.45 11.77 1.20
C GLU A 38 -6.11 10.52 1.86
N CYS A 39 -5.34 9.47 2.15
CA CYS A 39 -5.81 8.31 2.92
C CYS A 39 -5.85 8.60 4.42
N LYS A 40 -7.05 8.75 4.98
CA LYS A 40 -7.23 9.10 6.41
C LYS A 40 -6.91 7.96 7.39
N GLY A 41 -6.94 6.71 6.93
CA GLY A 41 -6.67 5.53 7.75
C GLY A 41 -5.18 5.16 7.85
N ILE A 42 -4.30 5.87 7.13
CA ILE A 42 -2.86 5.62 7.11
C ILE A 42 -2.13 6.54 8.09
N ASN A 43 -1.19 5.95 8.82
CA ASN A 43 -0.30 6.62 9.77
C ASN A 43 1.11 6.01 9.70
N ASN A 44 2.07 6.59 10.42
CA ASN A 44 3.46 6.14 10.38
C ASN A 44 3.62 4.65 10.75
N SER A 45 2.86 4.14 11.72
CA SER A 45 2.91 2.72 12.12
C SER A 45 2.40 1.77 11.04
N SER A 46 1.40 2.18 10.24
CA SER A 46 0.84 1.34 9.17
C SER A 46 1.85 1.08 8.04
N LEU A 47 2.86 1.93 7.88
CA LEU A 47 3.86 1.81 6.81
C LEU A 47 4.96 0.79 7.11
N TRP A 48 5.09 0.30 8.35
CA TRP A 48 6.12 -0.69 8.68
C TRP A 48 6.01 -1.99 7.88
N SER A 49 4.81 -2.36 7.45
CA SER A 49 4.60 -3.56 6.64
C SER A 49 5.15 -3.47 5.23
N ILE A 50 5.51 -2.27 4.76
CA ILE A 50 6.03 -2.01 3.40
C ILE A 50 7.46 -1.44 3.38
N THR A 51 8.12 -1.35 4.54
CA THR A 51 9.52 -0.88 4.67
C THR A 51 10.46 -2.05 4.89
#